data_AF-A0A1V5E4A0-F1
#
_entry.id   AF-A0A1V5E4A0-F1
#
_cell.length_a   1.000
_cell.length_b   1.000
_cell.length_c   1.000
_cell.angle_alpha   90.00
_cell.angle_beta   90.00
_cell.angle_gamma   90.00
#
_symmetry.space_group_name_H-M   'P 1'
#
loop_
_entity.id
_entity.type
_entity.pdbx_description
1 polymer ?
#
loop_
_entity_poly.entity_id
_entity_poly.type
_entity_poly.pdbx_seq_one_letter_code
_entity_poly.pdbx_strand_id
1 'polypeptide(L)'
;MQMGREDSEYNKNVRKQYRELMKKCQLHMDELERELPPPREELATALKDRGVSRRDFLKWTSVMTAALMLPPVFRPVVARAAENFSRIPVVWLHFAECTGCSEAFLRSSYPNVDDILLETISLEYHETLMAASGYQAEQCLEKAMHDFNKKFICVIEGGLPRGMDGKFLTLGPKGKTGIETAREVTSKAAAVICIGACAVNGNIQAAKPNPTDAVGIGKALGIQTINIAGCPPNAVNFTGTILHYIMFGAPPALDSLGRPVWAYGKRIHDYCERRSHYDAAEFVNEWGDDGAKKGWCLYNMGCKGPYTYANCGKVRFNDGVSWPIMAGHGCIGCTETAFWDTMAPLEKPIHEATIGGGERTVDRIGAVLTGATVVGVAAHAVLSGIRHRGEQKEQEAHGDGRMTEEEKHD
;
A
#
# COMPACT_ATOMS: atom_id res chain seq x y z
N MET A 1 -8.01 28.20 30.83
CA MET A 1 -6.53 28.28 30.88
C MET A 1 -5.99 28.27 29.47
N GLN A 2 -5.85 29.45 28.90
CA GLN A 2 -5.41 29.68 27.53
C GLN A 2 -4.25 30.68 27.65
N MET A 3 -3.01 30.19 27.61
CA MET A 3 -1.78 30.99 27.49
C MET A 3 -0.61 30.03 27.21
N GLY A 4 0.09 30.21 26.08
CA GLY A 4 1.51 29.83 25.95
C GLY A 4 1.92 28.65 25.07
N ARG A 5 1.12 28.14 24.11
CA ARG A 5 1.55 27.02 23.23
C ARG A 5 2.24 27.40 21.92
N GLU A 6 2.31 28.68 21.55
CA GLU A 6 2.90 29.08 20.25
C GLU A 6 4.42 29.28 20.27
N ASP A 7 5.05 29.39 21.45
CA ASP A 7 6.41 29.93 21.57
C ASP A 7 7.42 29.00 22.27
N SER A 8 7.14 27.70 22.29
CA SER A 8 8.10 26.70 22.80
C SER A 8 9.34 26.63 21.92
N GLU A 9 10.50 26.35 22.53
CA GLU A 9 11.76 26.14 21.83
C GLU A 9 11.65 25.06 20.74
N TYR A 10 10.87 24.01 21.01
CA TYR A 10 10.50 22.98 20.04
C TYR A 10 9.86 23.58 18.77
N ASN A 11 8.84 24.44 18.92
CA ASN A 11 8.18 25.07 17.77
C ASN A 11 9.13 26.01 17.00
N LYS A 12 10.04 26.70 17.70
CA LYS A 12 11.07 27.54 17.07
C LYS A 12 12.05 26.71 16.24
N ASN A 13 12.49 25.57 16.77
CA ASN A 13 13.39 24.64 16.08
C ASN A 13 12.73 23.99 14.87
N VAL A 14 11.49 23.51 14.99
CA VAL A 14 10.71 22.96 13.88
C VAL A 14 10.51 23.99 12.77
N ARG A 15 10.13 25.23 13.11
CA ARG A 15 9.99 26.32 12.12
C ARG A 15 11.31 26.70 11.46
N LYS A 16 12.44 26.59 12.16
CA LYS A 16 13.77 26.82 11.59
C LYS A 16 14.12 25.71 10.58
N GLN A 17 13.93 24.45 10.95
CA GLN A 17 14.15 23.30 10.07
C GLN A 17 13.33 23.40 8.78
N TYR A 18 12.03 23.72 8.87
CA TYR A 18 11.20 23.88 7.68
C TYR A 18 11.64 25.06 6.80
N ARG A 19 12.07 26.19 7.39
CA ARG A 19 12.60 27.32 6.61
C ARG A 19 13.89 26.96 5.88
N GLU A 20 14.80 26.25 6.54
CA GLU A 20 16.05 25.78 5.91
C GLU A 20 15.78 24.78 4.80
N LEU A 21 14.84 23.85 5.02
CA LEU A 21 14.42 22.88 4.02
C LEU A 21 13.78 23.57 2.80
N MET A 22 12.85 24.50 3.02
CA MET A 22 12.24 25.30 1.96
C MET A 22 13.27 26.10 1.16
N LYS A 23 14.28 26.67 1.83
CA LYS A 23 15.37 27.38 1.15
C LYS A 23 16.19 26.44 0.26
N LYS A 24 16.50 25.22 0.73
CA LYS A 24 17.20 24.21 -0.07
C LYS A 24 16.36 23.78 -1.28
N CYS A 25 15.06 23.52 -1.08
CA CYS A 25 14.14 23.22 -2.18
C CYS A 25 14.13 24.32 -3.23
N GLN A 26 14.00 25.57 -2.80
CA GLN A 26 13.97 26.70 -3.72
C GLN A 26 15.24 26.79 -4.57
N LEU A 27 16.41 26.67 -3.94
CA LEU A 27 17.69 26.69 -4.66
C LEU A 27 17.82 25.52 -5.65
N HIS A 28 17.38 24.32 -5.24
CA HIS A 28 17.39 23.15 -6.12
C HIS A 28 16.45 23.33 -7.32
N MET A 29 15.24 23.83 -7.09
CA MET A 29 14.28 24.12 -8.16
C MET A 29 14.81 25.17 -9.14
N ASP A 30 15.48 26.22 -8.64
CA ASP A 30 16.12 27.25 -9.48
C ASP A 30 17.26 26.65 -10.33
N GLU A 31 18.03 25.70 -9.79
CA GLU A 31 19.08 24.98 -10.52
C GLU A 31 18.49 24.05 -11.59
N LEU A 32 17.45 23.29 -11.25
CA LEU A 32 16.73 22.41 -12.17
C LEU A 32 16.17 23.19 -13.36
N GLU A 33 15.53 24.34 -13.12
CA GLU A 33 14.98 25.22 -14.15
C GLU A 33 16.04 25.80 -15.09
N ARG A 34 17.28 25.95 -14.60
CA ARG A 34 18.43 26.43 -15.39
C ARG A 34 19.09 25.31 -16.19
N GLU A 35 19.15 24.11 -15.64
CA GLU A 35 19.91 22.99 -16.22
C GLU A 35 19.12 22.13 -17.21
N LEU A 36 17.80 22.03 -17.04
CA LEU A 36 16.95 21.23 -17.90
C LEU A 36 16.29 22.10 -18.97
N PRO A 37 15.98 21.52 -20.14
CA PRO A 37 15.24 22.21 -21.19
C PRO A 37 13.91 22.80 -20.66
N PRO A 38 13.40 23.86 -21.30
CA PRO A 38 12.04 24.33 -21.02
C PRO A 38 11.03 23.21 -21.28
N PRO A 39 9.84 23.27 -20.63
CA PRO A 39 8.83 22.24 -20.79
C PRO A 39 8.35 22.20 -22.25
N ARG A 40 8.04 21.01 -22.77
CA ARG A 40 7.51 20.84 -24.15
C ARG A 40 6.14 21.51 -24.32
N GLU A 41 5.34 21.46 -23.27
CA GLU A 41 4.02 22.10 -23.17
C GLU A 41 3.93 22.79 -21.80
N GLU A 42 3.51 24.05 -21.79
CA GLU A 42 3.27 24.80 -20.55
C GLU A 42 2.09 24.19 -19.78
N LEU A 43 2.31 23.79 -18.52
CA LEU A 43 1.29 23.11 -17.72
C LEU A 43 0.00 23.92 -17.61
N ALA A 44 0.09 25.24 -17.47
CA ALA A 44 -1.09 26.11 -17.39
C ALA A 44 -1.97 26.03 -18.65
N THR A 45 -1.35 25.90 -19.83
CA THR A 45 -2.06 25.72 -21.10
C THR A 45 -2.66 24.32 -21.16
N ALA A 46 -1.86 23.29 -20.84
CA ALA A 46 -2.28 21.89 -20.80
C ALA A 46 -3.50 21.67 -19.89
N LEU A 47 -3.51 22.26 -18.69
CA LEU A 47 -4.62 22.22 -17.73
C LEU A 47 -5.86 22.90 -18.30
N LYS A 48 -5.70 24.09 -18.91
CA LYS A 48 -6.82 24.86 -19.46
C LYS A 48 -7.49 24.13 -20.62
N ASP A 49 -6.70 23.59 -21.54
CA ASP A 49 -7.20 22.92 -22.75
C ASP A 49 -7.96 21.63 -22.41
N ARG A 50 -7.58 20.99 -21.30
CA ARG A 50 -8.25 19.79 -20.76
C ARG A 50 -9.34 20.09 -19.74
N GLY A 51 -9.71 21.36 -19.56
CA GLY A 51 -10.84 21.78 -18.72
C GLY A 51 -10.58 21.77 -17.20
N VAL A 52 -9.32 21.64 -16.76
CA VAL A 52 -8.97 21.70 -15.33
C VAL A 52 -8.85 23.15 -14.87
N SER A 53 -9.69 23.53 -13.91
CA SER A 53 -9.67 24.89 -13.37
C SER A 53 -8.46 25.12 -12.45
N ARG A 54 -8.03 26.39 -12.31
CA ARG A 54 -7.02 26.78 -11.31
C ARG A 54 -7.40 26.32 -9.89
N ARG A 55 -8.70 26.32 -9.56
CA ARG A 55 -9.18 25.87 -8.25
C ARG A 55 -8.94 24.38 -8.05
N ASP A 56 -9.18 23.57 -9.08
CA ASP A 56 -9.00 22.12 -9.00
C ASP A 56 -7.52 21.76 -8.94
N PHE A 57 -6.66 22.49 -9.68
CA PHE A 57 -5.20 22.40 -9.51
C PHE A 57 -4.75 22.71 -8.08
N LEU A 58 -5.26 23.77 -7.44
CA LEU A 58 -4.92 24.11 -6.06
C LEU A 58 -5.44 23.09 -5.02
N LYS A 59 -6.59 22.45 -5.28
CA LYS A 59 -7.06 21.32 -4.45
C LYS A 59 -6.12 20.13 -4.60
N TRP A 60 -5.77 19.78 -5.84
CA TRP A 60 -4.87 18.67 -6.12
C TRP A 60 -3.49 18.86 -5.46
N THR A 61 -2.88 20.06 -5.55
CA THR A 61 -1.61 20.34 -4.87
C THR A 61 -1.72 20.19 -3.35
N SER A 62 -2.88 20.53 -2.77
CA SER A 62 -3.14 20.32 -1.34
C SER A 62 -3.26 18.83 -0.98
N VAL A 63 -3.93 18.04 -1.82
CA VAL A 63 -4.02 16.57 -1.67
C VAL A 63 -2.64 15.95 -1.78
N MET A 64 -1.83 16.32 -2.78
CA MET A 64 -0.47 15.80 -2.94
C MET A 64 0.47 16.21 -1.81
N THR A 65 0.37 17.44 -1.32
CA THR A 65 1.11 17.88 -0.12
C THR A 65 0.79 16.97 1.07
N ALA A 66 -0.49 16.65 1.28
CA ALA A 66 -0.91 15.77 2.37
C ALA A 66 -0.51 14.31 2.13
N ALA A 67 -0.61 13.80 0.91
CA ALA A 67 -0.19 12.44 0.54
C ALA A 67 1.31 12.22 0.81
N LEU A 68 2.13 13.20 0.46
CA LEU A 68 3.58 13.22 0.74
C LEU A 68 3.91 13.48 2.22
N MET A 69 2.91 13.62 3.08
CA MET A 69 3.05 13.95 4.51
C MET A 69 3.84 15.24 4.75
N LEU A 70 3.75 16.21 3.82
CA LEU A 70 4.40 17.50 3.92
C LEU A 70 3.52 18.51 4.68
N PRO A 71 4.11 19.46 5.42
CA PRO A 71 3.35 20.54 6.04
C PRO A 71 2.68 21.45 4.99
N PRO A 72 1.55 22.11 5.30
CA PRO A 72 0.83 22.96 4.35
C PRO A 72 1.64 24.09 3.70
N VAL A 73 2.75 24.52 4.32
CA VAL A 73 3.66 25.54 3.76
C VAL A 73 4.35 25.10 2.47
N PHE A 74 4.41 23.80 2.18
CA PHE A 74 5.01 23.25 0.95
C PHE A 74 4.07 23.28 -0.26
N ARG A 75 2.78 23.60 -0.10
CA ARG A 75 1.82 23.63 -1.22
C ARG A 75 2.30 24.44 -2.45
N PRO A 76 2.88 25.65 -2.30
CA PRO A 76 3.38 26.40 -3.46
C PRO A 76 4.56 25.71 -4.16
N VAL A 77 5.40 25.00 -3.41
CA VAL A 77 6.55 24.28 -3.96
C VAL A 77 6.08 23.02 -4.69
N VAL A 78 5.04 22.34 -4.20
CA VAL A 78 4.37 21.25 -4.92
C VAL A 78 3.79 21.74 -6.25
N ALA A 79 3.15 22.91 -6.25
CA ALA A 79 2.63 23.52 -7.48
C ALA A 79 3.76 23.80 -8.48
N ARG A 80 4.86 24.43 -8.03
CA ARG A 80 6.05 24.70 -8.86
C ARG A 80 6.71 23.42 -9.37
N ALA A 81 6.74 22.36 -8.57
CA ALA A 81 7.25 21.05 -8.99
C ALA A 81 6.38 20.43 -10.08
N ALA A 82 5.06 20.56 -9.99
CA ALA A 82 4.15 20.14 -11.05
C ALA A 82 4.40 20.92 -12.35
N GLU A 83 4.61 22.24 -12.27
CA GLU A 83 4.96 23.08 -13.45
C GLU A 83 6.29 22.67 -14.11
N ASN A 84 7.20 22.05 -13.35
CA ASN A 84 8.49 21.56 -13.83
C ASN A 84 8.49 20.05 -14.15
N PHE A 85 7.37 19.35 -13.97
CA PHE A 85 7.29 17.90 -14.15
C PHE A 85 7.67 17.46 -15.56
N SER A 86 7.18 18.20 -16.55
CA SER A 86 7.45 17.98 -17.98
C SER A 86 8.88 18.33 -18.41
N ARG A 87 9.73 18.86 -17.52
CA ARG A 87 11.15 19.12 -17.81
C ARG A 87 12.05 17.93 -17.50
N ILE A 88 11.61 17.01 -16.62
CA ILE A 88 12.43 15.88 -16.20
C ILE A 88 12.49 14.85 -17.34
N PRO A 89 13.68 14.57 -17.90
CA PRO A 89 13.82 13.53 -18.91
C PRO A 89 13.62 12.15 -18.27
N VAL A 90 12.76 11.34 -18.88
CA VAL A 90 12.46 9.98 -18.45
C VAL A 90 12.80 8.99 -19.55
N VAL A 91 13.57 7.97 -19.18
CA VAL A 91 13.81 6.78 -20.00
C VAL A 91 13.09 5.62 -19.31
N TRP A 92 12.03 5.10 -19.94
CA TRP A 92 11.22 4.00 -19.44
C TRP A 92 11.53 2.72 -20.21
N LEU A 93 12.09 1.73 -19.52
CA LEU A 93 12.49 0.44 -20.09
C LEU A 93 11.50 -0.65 -19.70
N HIS A 94 11.25 -1.58 -20.63
CA HIS A 94 10.50 -2.81 -20.39
C HIS A 94 11.43 -4.01 -20.40
N PHE A 95 11.26 -4.90 -19.41
CA PHE A 95 11.96 -6.18 -19.33
C PHE A 95 10.98 -7.35 -19.25
N ALA A 96 11.17 -8.33 -18.36
CA ALA A 96 10.20 -9.42 -18.21
C ALA A 96 8.95 -8.91 -17.47
N GLU A 97 7.89 -8.64 -18.23
CA GLU A 97 6.74 -7.85 -17.81
C GLU A 97 5.43 -8.27 -18.51
N CYS A 98 4.34 -7.58 -18.17
CA CYS A 98 3.01 -7.79 -18.76
C CYS A 98 2.33 -6.48 -19.20
N THR A 99 3.07 -5.37 -19.21
CA THR A 99 2.64 -4.01 -19.57
C THR A 99 1.56 -3.42 -18.66
N GLY A 100 1.19 -4.11 -17.59
CA GLY A 100 0.18 -3.66 -16.64
C GLY A 100 0.57 -2.40 -15.88
N CYS A 101 1.86 -2.08 -15.71
CA CYS A 101 2.28 -0.88 -15.01
C CYS A 101 2.17 0.35 -15.92
N SER A 102 2.65 0.27 -17.16
CA SER A 102 2.36 1.29 -18.18
C SER A 102 0.87 1.48 -18.38
N GLU A 103 0.08 0.40 -18.45
CA GLU A 103 -1.38 0.54 -18.56
C GLU A 103 -1.99 1.23 -17.32
N ALA A 104 -1.57 0.88 -16.10
CA ALA A 104 -2.06 1.57 -14.90
C ALA A 104 -1.77 3.08 -14.92
N PHE A 105 -0.64 3.46 -15.51
CA PHE A 105 -0.23 4.85 -15.70
C PHE A 105 -1.05 5.55 -16.80
N LEU A 106 -1.47 4.82 -17.84
CA LEU A 106 -2.40 5.28 -18.87
C LEU A 106 -3.89 5.24 -18.44
N ARG A 107 -4.19 4.73 -17.24
CA ARG A 107 -5.56 4.63 -16.68
C ARG A 107 -5.82 5.65 -15.57
N SER A 108 -4.97 6.65 -15.42
CA SER A 108 -5.30 7.84 -14.65
C SER A 108 -6.35 8.61 -15.47
N SER A 109 -7.51 8.92 -14.86
CA SER A 109 -8.74 9.16 -15.64
C SER A 109 -9.01 10.64 -15.91
N TYR A 110 -9.25 10.90 -17.20
CA TYR A 110 -9.39 12.23 -17.76
C TYR A 110 -10.69 12.95 -17.36
N PRO A 111 -10.62 14.24 -16.97
CA PRO A 111 -9.42 15.03 -16.68
C PRO A 111 -9.08 15.05 -15.18
N ASN A 112 -7.88 14.61 -14.81
CA ASN A 112 -7.25 14.90 -13.52
C ASN A 112 -5.80 15.40 -13.70
N VAL A 113 -5.29 16.18 -12.74
CA VAL A 113 -3.96 16.81 -12.84
C VAL A 113 -2.84 15.78 -12.96
N ASP A 114 -2.95 14.64 -12.28
CA ASP A 114 -1.98 13.56 -12.40
C ASP A 114 -1.83 13.16 -13.88
N ASP A 115 -2.92 12.85 -14.58
CA ASP A 115 -2.91 12.47 -16.01
C ASP A 115 -2.19 13.51 -16.86
N ILE A 116 -2.47 14.79 -16.64
CA ILE A 116 -1.90 15.87 -17.44
C ILE A 116 -0.39 15.93 -17.23
N LEU A 117 0.09 15.71 -16.00
CA LEU A 117 1.51 15.62 -15.72
C LEU A 117 2.15 14.39 -16.38
N LEU A 118 1.45 13.25 -16.35
CA LEU A 118 1.91 12.01 -16.95
C LEU A 118 1.94 12.08 -18.49
N GLU A 119 0.97 12.75 -19.11
CA GLU A 119 0.91 13.01 -20.56
C GLU A 119 1.95 14.02 -21.01
N THR A 120 2.26 15.03 -20.18
CA THR A 120 3.24 16.07 -20.50
C THR A 120 4.66 15.72 -20.09
N ILE A 121 4.89 14.55 -19.48
CA ILE A 121 6.23 14.13 -19.04
C ILE A 121 7.21 14.10 -20.22
N SER A 122 8.48 14.47 -20.01
CA SER A 122 9.50 14.37 -21.05
C SER A 122 9.95 12.93 -21.24
N LEU A 123 9.09 12.13 -21.87
CA LEU A 123 9.34 10.74 -22.18
C LEU A 123 10.27 10.65 -23.39
N GLU A 124 11.56 10.43 -23.12
CA GLU A 124 12.60 10.33 -24.16
C GLU A 124 12.67 8.95 -24.80
N TYR A 125 12.21 7.92 -24.07
CA TYR A 125 12.13 6.55 -24.55
C TYR A 125 11.06 5.77 -23.78
N HIS A 126 10.17 5.09 -24.51
CA HIS A 126 9.15 4.18 -23.97
C HIS A 126 8.59 3.31 -25.10
N GLU A 127 8.88 2.01 -25.09
CA GLU A 127 8.60 1.12 -26.23
C GLU A 127 7.11 1.01 -26.59
N THR A 128 6.20 1.07 -25.60
CA THR A 128 4.75 1.03 -25.85
C THR A 128 4.18 2.28 -26.53
N LEU A 129 4.77 3.46 -26.31
CA LEU A 129 4.17 4.76 -26.67
C LEU A 129 4.91 5.50 -27.78
N MET A 130 6.20 5.20 -27.98
CA MET A 130 7.03 5.94 -28.92
C MET A 130 6.69 5.61 -30.39
N ALA A 131 6.80 6.62 -31.26
CA ALA A 131 6.57 6.44 -32.69
C ALA A 131 7.71 5.69 -33.41
N ALA A 132 8.96 5.85 -32.94
CA ALA A 132 10.13 5.23 -33.53
C ALA A 132 10.22 3.74 -33.16
N SER A 133 10.73 2.91 -34.09
CA SER A 133 10.90 1.47 -33.91
C SER A 133 12.25 0.99 -34.46
N GLY A 134 12.64 -0.25 -34.16
CA GLY A 134 13.89 -0.84 -34.66
C GLY A 134 15.12 0.00 -34.31
N TYR A 135 15.96 0.29 -35.32
CA TYR A 135 17.19 1.06 -35.12
C TYR A 135 16.92 2.51 -34.69
N GLN A 136 15.82 3.11 -35.15
CA GLN A 136 15.43 4.46 -34.74
C GLN A 136 15.08 4.52 -33.25
N ALA A 137 14.46 3.47 -32.71
CA ALA A 137 14.20 3.39 -31.28
C ALA A 137 15.50 3.31 -30.46
N GLU A 138 16.48 2.50 -30.89
CA GLU A 138 17.79 2.46 -30.25
C GLU A 138 18.52 3.81 -30.33
N GLN A 139 18.41 4.53 -31.45
CA GLN A 139 18.97 5.88 -31.58
C GLN A 139 18.31 6.87 -30.60
N CYS A 140 17.00 6.79 -30.38
CA CYS A 140 16.32 7.59 -29.37
C CYS A 140 16.88 7.31 -27.97
N LEU A 141 17.05 6.03 -27.61
CA LEU A 141 17.61 5.64 -26.30
C LEU A 141 19.06 6.13 -26.14
N GLU A 142 19.90 5.94 -27.16
CA GLU A 142 21.30 6.39 -27.16
C GLU A 142 21.41 7.91 -27.04
N LYS A 143 20.59 8.65 -27.79
CA LYS A 143 20.51 10.11 -27.73
C LYS A 143 20.05 10.57 -26.34
N ALA A 144 19.03 9.96 -25.76
CA ALA A 144 18.54 10.31 -24.42
C ALA A 144 19.63 10.12 -23.36
N MET A 145 20.35 8.99 -23.41
CA MET A 145 21.47 8.72 -22.51
C MET A 145 22.64 9.70 -22.69
N HIS A 146 22.89 10.16 -23.92
CA HIS A 146 23.95 11.13 -24.22
C HIS A 146 23.57 12.53 -23.73
N ASP A 147 22.42 13.05 -24.16
CA ASP A 147 22.00 14.43 -23.93
C ASP A 147 21.67 14.69 -22.45
N PHE A 148 21.19 13.66 -21.75
CA PHE A 148 20.76 13.76 -20.35
C PHE A 148 21.61 12.91 -19.41
N ASN A 149 22.87 12.64 -19.74
CA ASN A 149 23.78 11.88 -18.89
C ASN A 149 23.77 12.43 -17.44
N LYS A 150 23.49 11.56 -16.48
CA LYS A 150 23.33 11.85 -15.04
C LYS A 150 22.21 12.84 -14.69
N LYS A 151 21.27 13.06 -15.61
CA LYS A 151 20.13 13.97 -15.44
C LYS A 151 18.76 13.31 -15.65
N PHE A 152 18.68 12.22 -16.42
CA PHE A 152 17.42 11.52 -16.63
C PHE A 152 17.07 10.55 -15.50
N ILE A 153 15.77 10.33 -15.27
CA ILE A 153 15.26 9.26 -14.42
C ILE A 153 15.06 8.01 -15.27
N CYS A 154 15.67 6.89 -14.86
CA CYS A 154 15.42 5.59 -15.46
C CYS A 154 14.26 4.93 -14.73
N VAL A 155 13.14 4.76 -15.42
CA VAL A 155 12.00 3.96 -14.95
C VAL A 155 12.13 2.58 -15.57
N ILE A 156 11.99 1.53 -14.76
CA ILE A 156 12.08 0.15 -15.23
C ILE A 156 10.81 -0.59 -14.83
N GLU A 157 10.09 -1.07 -15.83
CA GLU A 157 9.01 -2.04 -15.72
C GLU A 157 9.55 -3.44 -16.07
N GLY A 158 9.23 -4.44 -15.24
CA GLY A 158 9.66 -5.82 -15.48
C GLY A 158 10.92 -6.25 -14.74
N GLY A 159 11.03 -7.57 -14.53
CA GLY A 159 12.20 -8.20 -13.92
C GLY A 159 13.26 -8.58 -14.95
N LEU A 160 14.45 -8.97 -14.48
CA LEU A 160 15.54 -9.42 -15.35
C LEU A 160 15.71 -10.95 -15.25
N PRO A 161 15.48 -11.71 -16.34
CA PRO A 161 15.80 -13.13 -16.39
C PRO A 161 17.31 -13.30 -16.55
N ARG A 162 17.92 -14.15 -15.71
CA ARG A 162 19.36 -14.46 -15.76
C ARG A 162 19.65 -15.80 -16.43
N GLY A 163 18.64 -16.67 -16.55
CA GLY A 163 18.77 -17.97 -17.19
C GLY A 163 19.21 -17.86 -18.64
N MET A 164 19.88 -18.90 -19.15
CA MET A 164 20.48 -18.91 -20.49
C MET A 164 21.39 -17.69 -20.77
N ASP A 165 22.19 -17.27 -19.78
CA ASP A 165 23.04 -16.08 -19.87
C ASP A 165 22.27 -14.80 -20.23
N GLY A 166 21.02 -14.68 -19.75
CA GLY A 166 20.14 -13.53 -20.02
C GLY A 166 19.37 -13.60 -21.34
N LYS A 167 19.55 -14.64 -22.16
CA LYS A 167 18.96 -14.74 -23.52
C LYS A 167 17.43 -14.88 -23.53
N PHE A 168 16.81 -15.24 -22.41
CA PHE A 168 15.34 -15.22 -22.28
C PHE A 168 14.73 -13.84 -22.56
N LEU A 169 15.52 -12.77 -22.46
CA LEU A 169 15.11 -11.42 -22.81
C LEU A 169 16.21 -10.74 -23.62
N THR A 170 15.99 -10.68 -24.93
CA THR A 170 16.88 -10.02 -25.89
C THR A 170 16.12 -8.89 -26.58
N LEU A 171 16.67 -7.69 -26.59
CA LEU A 171 16.03 -6.45 -27.00
C LEU A 171 16.73 -5.83 -28.21
N GLY A 172 15.93 -5.14 -29.02
CA GLY A 172 16.39 -4.31 -30.12
C GLY A 172 17.05 -5.07 -31.28
N PRO A 173 17.28 -4.40 -32.41
CA PRO A 173 17.98 -4.98 -33.55
C PRO A 173 19.43 -5.38 -33.28
N LYS A 174 20.10 -4.78 -32.27
CA LYS A 174 21.46 -5.19 -31.86
C LYS A 174 21.48 -6.49 -31.04
N GLY A 175 20.32 -6.99 -30.61
CA GLY A 175 20.21 -8.25 -29.88
C GLY A 175 20.89 -8.20 -28.51
N LYS A 176 20.80 -7.07 -27.79
CA LYS A 176 21.35 -6.94 -26.44
C LYS A 176 20.46 -7.66 -25.45
N THR A 177 21.03 -8.35 -24.48
CA THR A 177 20.25 -8.91 -23.37
C THR A 177 19.66 -7.80 -22.52
N GLY A 178 18.54 -8.06 -21.84
CA GLY A 178 17.94 -7.10 -20.91
C GLY A 178 18.93 -6.67 -19.81
N ILE A 179 19.80 -7.57 -19.35
CA ILE A 179 20.82 -7.27 -18.33
C ILE A 179 21.86 -6.27 -18.85
N GLU A 180 22.34 -6.43 -20.08
CA GLU A 180 23.28 -5.50 -20.71
C GLU A 180 22.67 -4.11 -20.87
N THR A 181 21.45 -4.04 -21.43
CA THR A 181 20.71 -2.79 -21.58
C THR A 181 20.47 -2.12 -20.22
N ALA A 182 20.04 -2.88 -19.21
CA ALA A 182 19.81 -2.36 -17.87
C ALA A 182 21.09 -1.78 -17.25
N ARG A 183 22.23 -2.49 -17.33
CA ARG A 183 23.51 -1.99 -16.81
C ARG A 183 23.94 -0.71 -17.52
N GLU A 184 23.84 -0.68 -18.84
CA GLU A 184 24.23 0.50 -19.63
C GLU A 184 23.40 1.72 -19.23
N VAL A 185 22.07 1.61 -19.26
CA VAL A 185 21.17 2.74 -19.03
C VAL A 185 21.22 3.19 -17.57
N THR A 186 21.14 2.27 -16.61
CA THR A 186 21.16 2.63 -15.17
C THR A 186 22.47 3.27 -14.74
N SER A 187 23.60 2.92 -15.38
CA SER A 187 24.90 3.55 -15.09
C SER A 187 24.97 5.03 -15.46
N LYS A 188 24.06 5.53 -16.30
CA LYS A 188 23.97 6.92 -16.76
C LYS A 188 22.79 7.69 -16.17
N ALA A 189 21.88 7.02 -15.46
CA ALA A 189 20.73 7.65 -14.84
C ALA A 189 21.11 8.49 -13.61
N ALA A 190 20.31 9.51 -13.31
CA ALA A 190 20.36 10.26 -12.05
C ALA A 190 19.75 9.45 -10.89
N ALA A 191 18.64 8.77 -11.19
CA ALA A 191 17.94 7.87 -10.27
C ALA A 191 17.31 6.70 -11.05
N VAL A 192 17.15 5.57 -10.37
CA VAL A 192 16.50 4.37 -10.91
C VAL A 192 15.24 4.07 -10.11
N ILE A 193 14.10 4.08 -10.79
CA ILE A 193 12.79 3.75 -10.23
C ILE A 193 12.34 2.42 -10.82
N CYS A 194 12.12 1.43 -9.95
CA CYS A 194 11.47 0.19 -10.33
C CYS A 194 9.97 0.35 -10.15
N ILE A 195 9.21 0.23 -11.24
CA ILE A 195 7.75 0.30 -11.22
C ILE A 195 7.16 -1.11 -11.31
N GLY A 196 6.32 -1.43 -10.34
CA GLY A 196 5.64 -2.71 -10.21
C GLY A 196 6.50 -3.81 -9.59
N ALA A 197 5.81 -4.82 -9.04
CA ALA A 197 6.45 -5.92 -8.33
C ALA A 197 7.40 -6.73 -9.23
N CYS A 198 7.22 -6.72 -10.56
CA CYS A 198 8.15 -7.38 -11.49
C CYS A 198 9.56 -6.78 -11.38
N ALA A 199 9.68 -5.46 -11.46
CA ALA A 199 10.97 -4.78 -11.36
C ALA A 199 11.53 -4.80 -9.93
N VAL A 200 10.64 -4.73 -8.92
CA VAL A 200 11.06 -4.73 -7.52
C VAL A 200 11.60 -6.09 -7.07
N ASN A 201 10.90 -7.19 -7.38
CA ASN A 201 11.20 -8.50 -6.82
C ASN A 201 11.04 -9.69 -7.78
N GLY A 202 10.67 -9.46 -9.04
CA GLY A 202 10.51 -10.50 -10.06
C GLY A 202 9.08 -11.03 -10.24
N ASN A 203 8.16 -10.84 -9.29
CA ASN A 203 6.73 -11.17 -9.43
C ASN A 203 6.46 -12.58 -9.99
N ILE A 204 5.46 -12.74 -10.87
CA ILE A 204 4.89 -14.03 -11.30
C ILE A 204 5.92 -14.90 -12.01
N GLN A 205 6.78 -14.31 -12.84
CA GLN A 205 7.86 -15.03 -13.52
C GLN A 205 8.96 -15.52 -12.57
N ALA A 206 9.08 -14.91 -11.39
CA ALA A 206 10.01 -15.33 -10.34
C ALA A 206 9.36 -16.26 -9.29
N ALA A 207 8.05 -16.49 -9.36
CA ALA A 207 7.36 -17.47 -8.52
C ALA A 207 7.85 -18.89 -8.84
N LYS A 208 7.75 -19.82 -7.88
CA LYS A 208 8.19 -21.20 -8.08
C LYS A 208 7.53 -21.82 -9.33
N PRO A 209 8.31 -22.52 -10.21
CA PRO A 209 9.72 -22.89 -10.05
C PRO A 209 10.75 -21.87 -10.63
N ASN A 210 10.34 -20.69 -11.07
CA ASN A 210 11.17 -19.66 -11.71
C ASN A 210 12.01 -20.18 -12.90
N PRO A 211 11.36 -20.54 -14.02
CA PRO A 211 12.02 -21.22 -15.14
C PRO A 211 13.06 -20.35 -15.87
N THR A 212 12.98 -19.02 -15.76
CA THR A 212 13.88 -18.08 -16.44
C THR A 212 14.94 -17.46 -15.53
N ASP A 213 14.97 -17.87 -14.26
CA ASP A 213 15.77 -17.24 -13.20
C ASP A 213 15.58 -15.71 -13.17
N ALA A 214 14.31 -15.28 -13.22
CA ALA A 214 13.90 -13.89 -13.12
C ALA A 214 14.12 -13.34 -11.71
N VAL A 215 14.66 -12.12 -11.64
CA VAL A 215 14.92 -11.40 -10.39
C VAL A 215 14.60 -9.90 -10.54
N GLY A 216 14.36 -9.21 -9.43
CA GLY A 216 14.22 -7.76 -9.41
C GLY A 216 15.53 -7.03 -9.78
N ILE A 217 15.40 -5.78 -10.26
CA ILE A 217 16.50 -4.99 -10.83
C ILE A 217 17.63 -4.74 -9.83
N GLY A 218 17.30 -4.25 -8.63
CA GLY A 218 18.30 -3.95 -7.60
C GLY A 218 19.16 -5.17 -7.27
N LYS A 219 18.54 -6.35 -7.18
CA LYS A 219 19.23 -7.64 -6.96
C LYS A 219 20.06 -8.06 -8.16
N ALA A 220 19.53 -7.93 -9.38
CA ALA A 220 20.22 -8.34 -10.61
C ALA A 220 21.48 -7.51 -10.88
N LEU A 221 21.41 -6.20 -10.62
CA LEU A 221 22.45 -5.25 -10.97
C LEU A 221 23.38 -4.91 -9.80
N GLY A 222 22.94 -5.13 -8.56
CA GLY A 222 23.68 -4.74 -7.35
C GLY A 222 23.59 -3.25 -7.05
N ILE A 223 22.47 -2.61 -7.37
CA ILE A 223 22.24 -1.17 -7.20
C ILE A 223 21.07 -0.90 -6.26
N GLN A 224 21.07 0.29 -5.64
CA GLN A 224 19.90 0.78 -4.92
C GLN A 224 18.86 1.29 -5.91
N THR A 225 17.59 1.00 -5.64
CA THR A 225 16.46 1.41 -6.48
C THR A 225 15.36 2.01 -5.62
N ILE A 226 14.60 2.94 -6.19
CA ILE A 226 13.37 3.46 -5.61
C ILE A 226 12.23 2.55 -6.09
N ASN A 227 11.53 1.90 -5.18
CA ASN A 227 10.62 0.81 -5.50
C ASN A 227 9.16 1.23 -5.35
N ILE A 228 8.46 1.38 -6.46
CA ILE A 228 7.01 1.62 -6.51
C ILE A 228 6.32 0.27 -6.70
N ALA A 229 6.17 -0.47 -5.59
CA ALA A 229 5.64 -1.84 -5.60
C ALA A 229 4.13 -1.93 -5.89
N GLY A 230 3.71 -3.05 -6.49
CA GLY A 230 2.30 -3.34 -6.82
C GLY A 230 2.16 -4.10 -8.13
N CYS A 231 0.98 -4.70 -8.36
CA CYS A 231 0.71 -5.48 -9.58
C CYS A 231 -0.68 -5.15 -10.15
N PRO A 232 -0.87 -3.98 -10.77
CA PRO A 232 0.10 -2.88 -10.92
C PRO A 232 0.11 -1.92 -9.70
N PRO A 233 1.12 -1.04 -9.59
CA PRO A 233 1.13 0.01 -8.58
C PRO A 233 0.11 1.11 -8.87
N ASN A 234 -0.13 1.97 -7.89
CA ASN A 234 -0.99 3.14 -8.04
C ASN A 234 -0.22 4.31 -8.68
N ALA A 235 -0.80 4.97 -9.69
CA ALA A 235 -0.18 6.11 -10.39
C ALA A 235 0.20 7.27 -9.44
N VAL A 236 -0.62 7.55 -8.41
CA VAL A 236 -0.34 8.59 -7.41
C VAL A 236 0.99 8.32 -6.69
N ASN A 237 1.35 7.06 -6.47
CA ASN A 237 2.61 6.70 -5.81
C ASN A 237 3.82 7.03 -6.67
N PHE A 238 3.70 6.85 -7.98
CA PHE A 238 4.74 7.26 -8.93
C PHE A 238 4.80 8.78 -9.04
N THR A 239 3.68 9.46 -9.34
CA THR A 239 3.63 10.92 -9.49
C THR A 239 4.13 11.64 -8.23
N GLY A 240 3.67 11.24 -7.05
CA GLY A 240 4.13 11.78 -5.78
C GLY A 240 5.63 11.60 -5.56
N THR A 241 6.19 10.46 -5.96
CA THR A 241 7.63 10.21 -5.84
C THR A 241 8.44 11.10 -6.77
N ILE A 242 7.99 11.30 -8.02
CA ILE A 242 8.64 12.22 -8.96
C ILE A 242 8.54 13.67 -8.49
N LEU A 243 7.36 14.12 -8.02
CA LEU A 243 7.19 15.45 -7.46
C LEU A 243 8.13 15.67 -6.26
N HIS A 244 8.27 14.69 -5.37
CA HIS A 244 9.23 14.78 -4.28
C HIS A 244 10.66 14.89 -4.82
N TYR A 245 11.04 14.06 -5.79
CA TYR A 245 12.36 14.14 -6.40
C TYR A 245 12.64 15.52 -7.00
N ILE A 246 11.68 16.10 -7.73
CA ILE A 246 11.78 17.46 -8.30
C ILE A 246 11.94 18.51 -7.20
N MET A 247 11.16 18.44 -6.12
CA MET A 247 11.23 19.44 -5.05
C MET A 247 12.53 19.41 -4.25
N PHE A 248 13.09 18.22 -4.04
CA PHE A 248 14.15 18.00 -3.04
C PHE A 248 15.48 17.52 -3.64
N GLY A 249 15.52 17.17 -4.93
CA GLY A 249 16.69 16.58 -5.59
C GLY A 249 17.03 15.17 -5.10
N ALA A 250 16.12 14.54 -4.37
CA ALA A 250 16.31 13.26 -3.71
C ALA A 250 14.98 12.52 -3.55
N PRO A 251 14.99 11.18 -3.49
CA PRO A 251 13.78 10.42 -3.19
C PRO A 251 13.23 10.74 -1.80
N PRO A 252 11.92 10.49 -1.56
CA PRO A 252 11.37 10.51 -0.21
C PRO A 252 12.07 9.46 0.67
N ALA A 253 11.84 9.53 1.98
CA ALA A 253 12.30 8.47 2.89
C ALA A 253 11.81 7.11 2.40
N LEU A 254 12.72 6.14 2.31
CA LEU A 254 12.46 4.79 1.83
C LEU A 254 12.51 3.78 3.00
N ASP A 255 11.70 2.74 2.92
CA ASP A 255 11.80 1.59 3.83
C ASP A 255 12.96 0.67 3.44
N SER A 256 13.14 -0.43 4.19
CA SER A 256 14.22 -1.41 3.94
C SER A 256 14.10 -2.13 2.59
N LEU A 257 12.96 -2.03 1.92
CA LEU A 257 12.72 -2.57 0.58
C LEU A 257 12.83 -1.48 -0.49
N GLY A 258 13.32 -0.28 -0.16
CA GLY A 258 13.44 0.84 -1.11
C GLY A 258 12.11 1.50 -1.46
N ARG A 259 11.03 1.25 -0.71
CA ARG A 259 9.69 1.77 -1.03
C ARG A 259 9.44 3.11 -0.32
N PRO A 260 8.84 4.12 -0.97
CA PRO A 260 8.48 5.38 -0.31
C PRO A 260 7.61 5.19 0.94
N VAL A 261 8.11 5.59 2.11
CA VAL A 261 7.42 5.39 3.40
C VAL A 261 6.04 6.06 3.44
N TRP A 262 5.86 7.17 2.74
CA TRP A 262 4.55 7.84 2.69
C TRP A 262 3.47 6.97 2.02
N ALA A 263 3.85 6.11 1.06
CA ALA A 263 2.93 5.23 0.33
C ALA A 263 2.87 3.82 0.91
N TYR A 264 3.98 3.32 1.47
CA TYR A 264 4.14 1.92 1.92
C TYR A 264 4.47 1.80 3.42
N GLY A 265 4.36 2.86 4.22
CA GLY A 265 4.74 2.84 5.64
C GLY A 265 3.71 2.23 6.59
N LYS A 266 2.54 1.83 6.07
CA LYS A 266 1.42 1.29 6.85
C LYS A 266 0.78 0.11 6.14
N ARG A 267 0.19 -0.80 6.92
CA ARG A 267 -0.48 -1.98 6.38
C ARG A 267 -1.86 -1.60 5.88
N ILE A 268 -2.33 -2.29 4.86
CA ILE A 268 -3.70 -2.16 4.34
C ILE A 268 -4.73 -2.30 5.46
N HIS A 269 -4.51 -3.25 6.38
CA HIS A 269 -5.41 -3.50 7.49
C HIS A 269 -5.48 -2.36 8.54
N ASP A 270 -4.46 -1.51 8.63
CA ASP A 270 -4.44 -0.39 9.57
C ASP A 270 -5.34 0.77 9.13
N TYR A 271 -5.79 0.79 7.86
CA TYR A 271 -6.67 1.82 7.29
C TYR A 271 -7.90 1.27 6.58
N CYS A 272 -8.18 -0.02 6.72
CA CYS A 272 -9.28 -0.69 6.03
C CYS A 272 -10.64 -0.19 6.53
N GLU A 273 -11.56 0.21 5.64
CA GLU A 273 -12.92 0.60 6.05
C GLU A 273 -13.72 -0.54 6.70
N ARG A 274 -13.35 -1.81 6.44
CA ARG A 274 -13.97 -2.99 7.06
C ARG A 274 -13.34 -3.37 8.39
N ARG A 275 -12.45 -2.54 8.95
CA ARG A 275 -11.70 -2.86 10.17
C ARG A 275 -12.60 -3.05 11.40
N SER A 276 -13.64 -2.25 11.55
CA SER A 276 -14.61 -2.43 12.64
C SER A 276 -15.29 -3.81 12.60
N HIS A 277 -15.58 -4.34 11.41
CA HIS A 277 -16.13 -5.70 11.26
C HIS A 277 -15.11 -6.77 11.64
N TYR A 278 -13.83 -6.57 11.35
CA TYR A 278 -12.77 -7.46 11.84
C TYR A 278 -12.74 -7.49 13.37
N ASP A 279 -12.73 -6.31 14.00
CA ASP A 279 -12.68 -6.16 15.46
C ASP A 279 -13.97 -6.63 16.17
N ALA A 280 -15.07 -6.82 15.42
CA ALA A 280 -16.35 -7.34 15.92
C ALA A 280 -16.59 -8.82 15.58
N ALA A 281 -15.58 -9.51 15.03
CA ALA A 281 -15.67 -10.88 14.53
C ALA A 281 -16.76 -11.10 13.45
N GLU A 282 -17.12 -10.05 12.70
CA GLU A 282 -18.07 -10.10 11.60
C GLU A 282 -17.32 -10.41 10.29
N PHE A 283 -17.34 -11.68 9.90
CA PHE A 283 -16.60 -12.19 8.74
C PHE A 283 -17.51 -12.71 7.64
N VAL A 284 -17.10 -12.48 6.40
CA VAL A 284 -17.57 -13.26 5.24
C VAL A 284 -16.93 -14.64 5.33
N ASN A 285 -17.73 -15.70 5.23
CA ASN A 285 -17.28 -17.09 5.30
C ASN A 285 -17.46 -17.82 3.96
N GLU A 286 -18.38 -17.34 3.12
CA GLU A 286 -18.54 -17.82 1.75
C GLU A 286 -18.91 -16.66 0.82
N TRP A 287 -18.58 -16.80 -0.47
CA TRP A 287 -18.91 -15.79 -1.46
C TRP A 287 -20.43 -15.67 -1.64
N GLY A 288 -20.97 -14.49 -1.36
CA GLY A 288 -22.39 -14.21 -1.51
C GLY A 288 -23.25 -14.44 -0.24
N ASP A 289 -22.64 -14.80 0.90
CA ASP A 289 -23.35 -14.84 2.18
C ASP A 289 -23.88 -13.46 2.60
N ASP A 290 -24.65 -13.44 3.69
CA ASP A 290 -25.19 -12.19 4.23
C ASP A 290 -24.10 -11.24 4.72
N GLY A 291 -22.94 -11.77 5.14
CA GLY A 291 -21.78 -10.95 5.48
C GLY A 291 -21.23 -10.22 4.26
N ALA A 292 -21.12 -10.90 3.11
CA ALA A 292 -20.66 -10.33 1.85
C ALA A 292 -21.59 -9.19 1.40
N LYS A 293 -22.91 -9.40 1.47
CA LYS A 293 -23.93 -8.38 1.15
C LYS A 293 -23.87 -7.17 2.09
N LYS A 294 -23.50 -7.39 3.36
CA LYS A 294 -23.35 -6.34 4.39
C LYS A 294 -21.98 -5.66 4.40
N GLY A 295 -21.03 -6.12 3.59
CA GLY A 295 -19.69 -5.55 3.55
C GLY A 295 -18.78 -5.95 4.73
N TRP A 296 -19.02 -7.11 5.33
CA TRP A 296 -18.23 -7.65 6.45
C TRP A 296 -16.78 -7.96 6.07
N CYS A 297 -15.95 -8.24 7.07
CA CYS A 297 -14.51 -8.42 6.88
C CYS A 297 -14.19 -9.68 6.06
N LEU A 298 -13.23 -9.55 5.14
CA LEU A 298 -12.82 -10.60 4.20
C LEU A 298 -11.65 -11.46 4.73
N TYR A 299 -11.34 -11.41 6.03
CA TYR A 299 -10.20 -12.14 6.60
C TYR A 299 -10.35 -13.66 6.39
N ASN A 300 -11.51 -14.23 6.72
CA ASN A 300 -11.78 -15.67 6.53
C ASN A 300 -11.77 -16.09 5.04
N MET A 301 -11.98 -15.14 4.13
CA MET A 301 -11.85 -15.34 2.68
C MET A 301 -10.41 -15.19 2.16
N GLY A 302 -9.43 -15.07 3.06
CA GLY A 302 -8.01 -15.02 2.73
C GLY A 302 -7.41 -13.65 2.51
N CYS A 303 -8.06 -12.58 2.95
CA CYS A 303 -7.49 -11.24 2.85
C CYS A 303 -6.11 -11.13 3.54
N LYS A 304 -5.09 -10.76 2.75
CA LYS A 304 -3.69 -10.56 3.16
C LYS A 304 -3.37 -9.13 3.60
N GLY A 305 -4.40 -8.30 3.70
CA GLY A 305 -4.27 -6.92 4.17
C GLY A 305 -3.49 -6.73 5.49
N PRO A 306 -3.59 -7.66 6.47
CA PRO A 306 -2.79 -7.60 7.70
C PRO A 306 -1.27 -7.72 7.52
N TYR A 307 -0.81 -8.21 6.37
CA TYR A 307 0.61 -8.45 6.08
C TYR A 307 1.12 -7.64 4.89
N THR A 308 0.28 -6.76 4.33
CA THR A 308 0.54 -6.03 3.09
C THR A 308 0.65 -4.54 3.35
N TYR A 309 1.76 -3.93 2.95
CA TYR A 309 2.02 -2.50 3.07
C TYR A 309 1.68 -1.78 1.77
N ALA A 310 0.71 -0.88 1.84
CA ALA A 310 0.26 -0.06 0.73
C ALA A 310 -0.79 0.97 1.20
N ASN A 311 -1.09 1.93 0.35
CA ASN A 311 -2.09 2.97 0.58
C ASN A 311 -3.40 2.76 -0.21
N CYS A 312 -3.69 1.53 -0.67
CA CYS A 312 -4.85 1.24 -1.53
C CYS A 312 -6.19 1.67 -0.93
N GLY A 313 -6.43 1.48 0.38
CA GLY A 313 -7.68 1.92 1.02
C GLY A 313 -7.82 3.45 1.13
N LYS A 314 -6.70 4.18 1.07
CA LYS A 314 -6.67 5.66 1.15
C LYS A 314 -6.79 6.33 -0.21
N VAL A 315 -5.95 5.91 -1.16
CA VAL A 315 -5.89 6.50 -2.50
C VAL A 315 -6.91 5.84 -3.42
N ARG A 316 -7.10 4.53 -3.27
CA ARG A 316 -7.91 3.66 -4.13
C ARG A 316 -7.47 3.73 -5.59
N PHE A 317 -8.16 3.03 -6.48
CA PHE A 317 -7.81 2.93 -7.91
C PHE A 317 -8.89 3.60 -8.76
N ASN A 318 -8.48 4.07 -9.93
CA ASN A 318 -9.35 4.69 -10.94
C ASN A 318 -10.13 5.88 -10.37
N ASP A 319 -9.45 7.00 -10.09
CA ASP A 319 -10.01 8.20 -9.44
C ASP A 319 -10.74 7.97 -8.12
N GLY A 320 -10.15 7.12 -7.28
CA GLY A 320 -10.75 6.90 -5.97
C GLY A 320 -12.01 6.02 -6.01
N VAL A 321 -12.39 5.47 -7.17
CA VAL A 321 -13.65 4.74 -7.37
C VAL A 321 -13.71 3.50 -6.49
N SER A 322 -12.70 2.63 -6.55
CA SER A 322 -12.71 1.38 -5.80
C SER A 322 -11.32 0.82 -5.55
N TRP A 323 -11.25 -0.24 -4.76
CA TRP A 323 -10.06 -1.03 -4.50
C TRP A 323 -10.49 -2.46 -4.12
N PRO A 324 -9.59 -3.46 -4.11
CA PRO A 324 -9.99 -4.87 -3.99
C PRO A 324 -10.98 -5.18 -2.85
N ILE A 325 -10.69 -4.69 -1.65
CA ILE A 325 -11.52 -4.97 -0.46
C ILE A 325 -12.88 -4.27 -0.56
N MET A 326 -12.94 -3.03 -1.08
CA MET A 326 -14.22 -2.37 -1.35
C MET A 326 -15.07 -3.17 -2.35
N ALA A 327 -14.44 -3.69 -3.40
CA ALA A 327 -15.09 -4.53 -4.42
C ALA A 327 -15.48 -5.93 -3.91
N GLY A 328 -15.15 -6.29 -2.67
CA GLY A 328 -15.56 -7.56 -2.06
C GLY A 328 -14.54 -8.69 -2.16
N HIS A 329 -13.34 -8.45 -2.69
CA HIS A 329 -12.26 -9.43 -2.73
C HIS A 329 -11.15 -9.10 -1.73
N GLY A 330 -10.63 -10.11 -1.03
CA GLY A 330 -9.50 -9.95 -0.11
C GLY A 330 -8.26 -9.41 -0.82
N CYS A 331 -7.46 -8.61 -0.12
CA CYS A 331 -6.14 -8.22 -0.61
C CYS A 331 -5.28 -9.49 -0.83
N ILE A 332 -4.53 -9.56 -1.93
CA ILE A 332 -3.66 -10.71 -2.24
C ILE A 332 -2.19 -10.51 -1.85
N GLY A 333 -1.84 -9.31 -1.36
CA GLY A 333 -0.45 -8.98 -1.01
C GLY A 333 0.46 -8.58 -2.16
N CYS A 334 -0.08 -8.05 -3.25
CA CYS A 334 0.68 -7.80 -4.48
C CYS A 334 1.82 -6.75 -4.39
N THR A 335 1.95 -6.04 -3.26
CA THR A 335 3.06 -5.12 -2.98
C THR A 335 4.18 -5.74 -2.15
N GLU A 336 4.00 -6.99 -1.69
CA GLU A 336 4.98 -7.71 -0.88
C GLU A 336 5.88 -8.63 -1.72
N THR A 337 7.04 -8.94 -1.17
CA THR A 337 8.03 -9.79 -1.82
C THR A 337 7.55 -11.23 -1.94
N ALA A 338 7.66 -11.80 -3.15
CA ALA A 338 7.30 -13.18 -3.44
C ALA A 338 5.86 -13.56 -3.01
N PHE A 339 4.90 -12.64 -3.13
CA PHE A 339 3.54 -12.86 -2.64
C PHE A 339 2.84 -14.08 -3.27
N TRP A 340 3.16 -14.41 -4.53
CA TRP A 340 2.63 -15.62 -5.19
C TRP A 340 2.94 -16.91 -4.44
N ASP A 341 4.10 -16.98 -3.78
CA ASP A 341 4.51 -18.16 -3.02
C ASP A 341 4.25 -18.01 -1.52
N THR A 342 4.45 -16.81 -0.98
CA THR A 342 4.38 -16.56 0.48
C THR A 342 2.97 -16.28 0.99
N MET A 343 2.07 -15.85 0.11
CA MET A 343 0.68 -15.55 0.42
C MET A 343 -0.30 -16.60 -0.12
N ALA A 344 0.19 -17.64 -0.82
CA ALA A 344 -0.66 -18.70 -1.32
C ALA A 344 -1.12 -19.68 -0.21
N PRO A 345 -2.32 -20.26 -0.33
CA PRO A 345 -3.36 -19.93 -1.30
C PRO A 345 -4.02 -18.57 -1.00
N LEU A 346 -4.35 -17.81 -2.04
CA LEU A 346 -4.78 -16.41 -1.91
C LEU A 346 -6.14 -16.28 -1.20
N GLU A 347 -7.03 -17.24 -1.40
CA GLU A 347 -8.41 -17.27 -0.90
C GLU A 347 -8.54 -18.01 0.44
N LYS A 348 -7.43 -18.24 1.15
CA LYS A 348 -7.46 -18.75 2.53
C LYS A 348 -6.62 -17.86 3.44
N PRO A 349 -6.98 -17.75 4.73
CA PRO A 349 -6.10 -17.11 5.70
C PRO A 349 -4.71 -17.75 5.66
N ILE A 350 -3.67 -16.95 5.83
CA ILE A 350 -2.35 -17.52 6.14
C ILE A 350 -2.53 -18.25 7.47
N HIS A 351 -2.12 -19.52 7.54
CA HIS A 351 -2.13 -20.25 8.79
C HIS A 351 -1.19 -19.54 9.78
N GLU A 352 -1.75 -18.66 10.61
CA GLU A 352 -1.03 -18.08 11.71
C GLU A 352 -0.70 -19.18 12.70
N ALA A 353 0.60 -19.46 12.85
CA ALA A 353 1.11 -19.72 14.18
C ALA A 353 0.84 -18.43 15.01
N THR A 354 -0.35 -18.37 15.61
CA THR A 354 -0.73 -17.59 16.81
C THR A 354 -0.13 -16.18 16.94
N ILE A 355 -0.75 -15.16 16.32
CA ILE A 355 -0.67 -13.79 16.84
C ILE A 355 -2.08 -13.16 16.73
N GLY A 356 -2.87 -13.34 17.79
CA GLY A 356 -4.21 -12.73 17.87
C GLY A 356 -5.33 -13.64 18.40
N GLY A 357 -5.00 -14.75 19.06
CA GLY A 357 -5.97 -15.65 19.69
C GLY A 357 -6.74 -15.06 20.89
N GLY A 358 -6.99 -13.75 20.94
CA GLY A 358 -7.77 -13.12 22.01
C GLY A 358 -9.23 -13.56 21.98
N GLU A 359 -9.87 -13.52 20.81
CA GLU A 359 -11.33 -13.67 20.73
C GLU A 359 -11.82 -15.12 20.76
N ARG A 360 -11.16 -16.04 20.03
CA ARG A 360 -11.43 -17.49 20.19
C ARG A 360 -11.19 -17.97 21.62
N THR A 361 -10.30 -17.30 22.35
CA THR A 361 -10.07 -17.58 23.78
C THR A 361 -11.18 -16.99 24.63
N VAL A 362 -11.67 -15.79 24.33
CA VAL A 362 -12.81 -15.15 25.03
C VAL A 362 -14.11 -15.93 24.80
N ASP A 363 -14.45 -16.34 23.59
CA ASP A 363 -15.67 -17.13 23.32
C ASP A 363 -15.61 -18.49 24.00
N ARG A 364 -14.43 -19.13 24.00
CA ARG A 364 -14.23 -20.42 24.67
C ARG A 364 -14.30 -20.27 26.19
N ILE A 365 -13.71 -19.21 26.75
CA ILE A 365 -13.82 -18.87 28.18
C ILE A 365 -15.28 -18.56 28.53
N GLY A 366 -15.97 -17.77 27.70
CA GLY A 366 -17.39 -17.43 27.88
C GLY A 366 -18.30 -18.65 27.85
N ALA A 367 -18.09 -19.56 26.90
CA ALA A 367 -18.82 -20.83 26.83
C ALA A 367 -18.54 -21.73 28.04
N VAL A 368 -17.29 -21.83 28.48
CA VAL A 368 -16.90 -22.60 29.68
C VAL A 368 -17.50 -22.00 30.94
N LEU A 369 -17.41 -20.69 31.14
CA LEU A 369 -17.98 -19.98 32.29
C LEU A 369 -19.50 -20.09 32.33
N THR A 370 -20.15 -19.97 31.18
CA THR A 370 -21.61 -20.14 31.06
C THR A 370 -22.01 -21.57 31.40
N GLY A 371 -21.31 -22.58 30.84
CA GLY A 371 -21.55 -23.99 31.14
C GLY A 371 -21.36 -24.31 32.62
N ALA A 372 -20.28 -23.82 33.23
CA ALA A 372 -20.02 -24.00 34.67
C ALA A 372 -21.10 -23.35 35.54
N THR A 373 -21.58 -22.16 35.16
CA THR A 373 -22.65 -21.46 35.88
C THR A 373 -23.97 -22.24 35.81
N VAL A 374 -24.35 -22.73 34.62
CA VAL A 374 -25.56 -23.55 34.45
C VAL A 374 -25.50 -24.81 35.30
N VAL A 375 -24.36 -25.51 35.29
CA VAL A 375 -24.15 -26.72 36.12
C VAL A 375 -24.22 -26.38 37.62
N GLY A 376 -23.58 -25.28 38.04
CA GLY A 376 -23.60 -24.83 39.42
C GLY A 376 -25.01 -24.50 39.93
N VAL A 377 -25.80 -23.77 39.12
CA VAL A 377 -27.20 -23.44 39.45
C VAL A 377 -28.06 -24.70 39.52
N ALA A 378 -27.92 -25.62 38.56
CA ALA A 378 -28.67 -26.88 38.57
C ALA A 378 -28.32 -27.75 39.78
N ALA A 379 -27.03 -27.89 40.11
CA ALA A 379 -26.58 -28.64 41.28
C ALA A 379 -27.08 -28.01 42.59
N HIS A 380 -27.04 -26.68 42.69
CA HIS A 380 -27.56 -25.98 43.86
C HIS A 380 -29.07 -26.17 44.01
N ALA A 381 -29.84 -26.11 42.93
CA ALA A 381 -31.29 -26.35 42.96
C ALA A 381 -31.62 -27.79 43.40
N VAL A 382 -30.89 -28.79 42.90
CA VAL A 382 -31.06 -30.20 43.29
C VAL A 382 -30.72 -30.41 44.78
N LEU A 383 -29.59 -29.88 45.24
CA LEU A 383 -29.17 -30.00 46.64
C LEU A 383 -30.14 -29.28 47.59
N SER A 384 -30.60 -28.09 47.25
CA SER A 384 -31.61 -27.35 48.04
C SER A 384 -32.94 -28.10 48.07
N GLY A 385 -33.36 -28.72 46.96
CA GLY A 385 -34.56 -29.57 46.91
C GLY A 385 -34.44 -30.82 47.79
N ILE A 386 -33.28 -31.49 47.81
CA ILE A 386 -33.03 -32.63 48.70
C ILE A 386 -33.01 -32.20 50.16
N ARG A 387 -32.36 -31.07 50.47
CA ARG A 387 -32.26 -30.54 51.83
C ARG A 387 -33.63 -30.14 52.40
N HIS A 388 -34.46 -29.43 51.64
CA HIS A 388 -35.83 -29.10 52.06
C HIS A 388 -36.70 -30.35 52.28
N ARG A 389 -36.48 -31.40 51.49
CA ARG A 389 -37.18 -32.68 51.65
C ARG A 389 -36.68 -33.49 52.85
N GLY A 390 -35.43 -33.26 53.27
CA GLY A 390 -34.87 -33.77 54.51
C GLY A 390 -35.41 -33.04 55.74
N GLU A 391 -35.46 -31.70 55.71
CA GLU A 391 -35.99 -30.85 56.78
C GLU A 391 -37.50 -31.09 57.01
N GLN A 392 -38.29 -31.39 55.97
CA GLN A 392 -39.69 -31.79 56.11
C GLN A 392 -39.85 -33.17 56.79
N LYS A 393 -38.98 -34.13 56.49
CA LYS A 393 -39.00 -35.45 57.16
C LYS A 393 -38.55 -35.37 58.62
N GLU A 394 -37.64 -34.44 58.93
CA GLU A 394 -37.15 -34.22 60.30
C GLU A 394 -38.20 -33.49 61.15
N GLN A 395 -39.00 -32.59 60.56
CA GLN A 395 -40.17 -31.98 61.22
C GLN A 395 -41.34 -32.97 61.43
N GLU A 396 -41.55 -33.91 60.52
CA GLU A 396 -42.54 -35.00 60.71
C GLU A 396 -42.08 -36.02 61.77
N ALA A 397 -40.78 -36.25 61.93
CA ALA A 397 -40.23 -37.17 62.93
C ALA A 397 -40.14 -36.58 64.35
N HIS A 398 -40.11 -35.25 64.50
CA HIS A 398 -40.04 -34.57 65.81
C HIS A 398 -41.42 -34.17 66.40
N GLY A 399 -42.51 -34.44 65.68
CA GLY A 399 -43.89 -34.15 66.11
C GLY A 399 -44.57 -35.21 66.99
N ASP A 400 -43.95 -36.38 67.18
CA ASP A 400 -44.52 -37.49 67.96
C ASP A 400 -43.70 -37.74 69.23
N GLY A 401 -44.02 -36.99 70.29
CA GLY A 401 -43.22 -37.03 71.52
C GLY A 401 -43.67 -36.10 72.64
N ARG A 402 -44.97 -36.06 72.96
CA ARG A 402 -45.40 -35.70 74.32
C ARG A 402 -46.73 -36.37 74.66
N MET A 403 -46.62 -37.47 75.39
CA MET A 403 -47.71 -38.12 76.08
C MET A 403 -48.27 -37.24 77.21
N THR A 404 -49.57 -37.45 77.37
CA THR A 404 -50.48 -37.23 78.50
C THR A 404 -49.94 -37.56 79.89
N GLU A 405 -50.39 -36.79 80.89
CA GLU A 405 -50.83 -37.23 82.25
C GLU A 405 -51.60 -36.04 82.86
N GLU A 406 -52.94 -36.10 82.92
CA GLU A 406 -53.81 -36.67 83.97
C GLU A 406 -53.95 -35.80 85.24
N GLU A 407 -55.19 -35.37 85.51
CA GLU A 407 -55.75 -35.40 86.87
C GLU A 407 -57.27 -35.67 86.82
N LYS A 408 -57.70 -36.56 87.73
CA LYS A 408 -59.00 -37.25 87.86
C LYS A 408 -60.06 -36.45 88.61
N HIS A 409 -61.33 -36.89 88.49
CA HIS A 409 -62.34 -37.19 89.55
C HIS A 409 -63.67 -37.44 88.80
N ASP A 410 -64.40 -38.56 88.83
CA ASP A 410 -64.66 -39.63 89.82
C ASP A 410 -64.59 -41.04 89.22
#